data_AF-A0A7W1G791-F1
#
_entry.id   AF-A0A7W1G791-F1
#
_cell.length_a   1.000
_cell.length_b   1.000
_cell.length_c   1.000
_cell.angle_alpha   90.00
_cell.angle_beta   90.00
_cell.angle_gamma   90.00
#
_symmetry.space_group_name_H-M   'P 1'
#
loop_
_entity.id
_entity.type
_entity.pdbx_description
1 polymer ?
#
loop_
_entity_poly.entity_id
_entity_poly.type
_entity_poly.pdbx_seq_one_letter_code
_entity_poly.pdbx_strand_id
1 'polypeptide(L)' 'VRAIPPGVMPVFWACGVTPQAVALASKPRLMITHAPAHAFVTDLRLEQVSLP' A
#
# COMPACT_ATOMS: atom_id res chain seq x y z
N VAL A 1 0.68 -12.88 5.82
CA VAL A 1 1.84 -13.80 5.96
C VAL A 1 1.48 -14.81 7.04
N ARG A 2 1.38 -16.11 6.72
CA ARG A 2 0.98 -17.13 7.71
C ARG A 2 2.15 -17.62 8.58
N ALA A 3 3.39 -17.48 8.11
CA ALA A 3 4.62 -17.70 8.88
C ALA A 3 5.81 -17.04 8.17
N ILE A 4 6.81 -16.59 8.94
CA ILE A 4 8.12 -16.12 8.42
C ILE A 4 9.10 -17.29 8.57
N PRO A 5 9.85 -17.68 7.52
CA PRO A 5 10.81 -18.79 7.60
C PRO A 5 11.91 -18.55 8.64
N PRO A 6 12.45 -19.61 9.28
CA PRO A 6 13.59 -19.48 10.19
C PRO A 6 14.80 -18.82 9.49
N GLY A 7 15.47 -17.91 10.21
CA GLY A 7 16.64 -17.19 9.70
C GLY A 7 16.32 -16.01 8.78
N VAL A 8 15.05 -15.67 8.55
CA VAL A 8 14.65 -14.49 7.76
C VAL A 8 14.22 -13.35 8.67
N MET A 9 14.80 -12.17 8.46
CA MET A 9 14.41 -10.93 9.15
C MET A 9 13.23 -10.27 8.41
N PRO A 10 12.09 -10.00 9.08
CA PRO A 10 11.03 -9.20 8.47
C PRO A 10 11.50 -7.75 8.25
N VAL A 11 11.16 -7.20 7.09
CA VAL A 11 11.39 -5.80 6.74
C VAL A 11 10.06 -5.17 6.37
N PHE A 12 9.90 -3.89 6.69
CA PHE A 12 8.66 -3.15 6.57
C PHE A 12 8.87 -1.90 5.73
N TRP A 13 7.90 -1.57 4.90
CA TRP A 13 7.90 -0.36 4.08
C TRP A 13 6.54 0.34 4.18
N ALA A 14 6.57 1.66 4.01
CA ALA A 14 5.35 2.41 3.79
C ALA A 14 4.62 1.87 2.56
N CYS A 15 3.29 1.81 2.63
CA CYS A 15 2.45 1.31 1.55
C CYS A 15 1.34 2.32 1.25
N GLY A 16 0.84 2.32 0.01
CA GLY A 16 -0.27 3.17 -0.43
C GLY A 16 -1.63 2.90 0.25
N VAL A 17 -1.71 1.97 1.21
CA VAL A 17 -2.93 1.68 1.98
C VAL A 17 -3.08 2.53 3.23
N THR A 18 -2.06 3.30 3.63
CA THR A 18 -2.15 4.23 4.78
C THR A 18 -3.36 5.18 4.69
N PRO A 19 -3.70 5.79 3.55
CA PRO A 19 -4.90 6.61 3.43
C PRO A 19 -6.21 5.85 3.69
N GLN A 20 -6.28 4.55 3.38
CA GLN A 20 -7.45 3.72 3.69
C GLN A 20 -7.62 3.55 5.19
N ALA A 21 -6.52 3.24 5.90
CA ALA A 21 -6.53 3.13 7.35
C ALA A 21 -6.91 4.46 8.02
N VAL A 22 -6.34 5.57 7.55
CA VAL A 22 -6.64 6.92 8.06
C VAL A 22 -8.11 7.27 7.85
N ALA A 23 -8.67 7.00 6.68
CA ALA A 23 -10.07 7.29 6.39
C ALA A 23 -11.03 6.47 7.27
N LEU A 24 -10.71 5.21 7.58
CA LEU A 24 -11.49 4.42 8.53
C LEU A 24 -11.49 5.06 9.93
N ALA A 25 -10.36 5.63 10.36
CA ALA A 25 -10.24 6.30 11.66
C ALA A 25 -10.91 7.69 11.68
N SER A 26 -10.73 8.49 10.63
CA SER A 26 -11.23 9.87 10.56
C SER A 26 -12.67 10.00 10.08
N LYS A 27 -13.24 8.93 9.49
CA LYS A 27 -14.64 8.80 9.08
C LYS A 27 -15.10 9.95 8.15
N PRO A 28 -14.45 10.15 6.98
CA PRO A 28 -14.94 11.12 6.01
C PRO A 28 -16.35 10.72 5.54
N ARG A 29 -17.16 11.70 5.13
CA ARG A 29 -18.53 11.44 4.65
C ARG A 29 -18.60 10.52 3.42
N LEU A 30 -17.54 10.52 2.62
CA LEU A 30 -17.40 9.67 1.44
C LEU A 30 -15.92 9.37 1.22
N MET A 31 -15.61 8.12 0.89
CA MET A 31 -14.30 7.70 0.42
C MET A 31 -14.48 6.70 -0.73
N ILE A 32 -13.76 6.88 -1.83
CA ILE A 32 -13.71 5.94 -2.94
C ILE A 32 -12.25 5.49 -3.08
N THR A 33 -12.02 4.18 -3.04
CA THR A 33 -10.67 3.59 -3.15
C THR A 33 -10.69 2.34 -3.99
N HIS A 34 -9.51 1.93 -4.46
CA HIS A 34 -9.32 0.59 -4.98
C HIS A 34 -9.38 -0.45 -3.85
N ALA A 35 -9.74 -1.69 -4.20
CA ALA A 35 -9.62 -2.84 -3.30
C ALA A 35 -8.17 -3.31 -3.20
N PRO A 36 -7.74 -3.94 -2.09
CA PRO A 36 -6.41 -4.54 -1.98
C PRO A 36 -6.12 -5.47 -3.17
N ALA A 37 -4.89 -5.41 -3.70
CA ALA A 37 -4.46 -6.13 -4.91
C ALA A 37 -5.21 -5.77 -6.22
N HIS A 38 -6.00 -4.70 -6.25
CA HIS A 38 -6.68 -4.18 -7.44
C HIS A 38 -6.22 -2.76 -7.77
N ALA A 39 -4.91 -2.54 -7.81
CA ALA A 39 -4.34 -1.22 -8.10
C ALA A 39 -4.60 -0.78 -9.56
N PHE A 40 -4.50 0.52 -9.82
CA PHE A 40 -4.57 1.07 -11.17
C PHE A 40 -3.20 0.97 -11.85
N VAL A 41 -3.11 0.19 -12.92
CA VAL A 41 -1.90 0.02 -13.71
C VAL A 41 -1.79 1.19 -14.69
N THR A 42 -0.64 1.86 -14.69
CA THR A 42 -0.35 3.03 -15.53
C THR A 42 0.73 2.72 -16.57
N ASP A 43 0.86 3.56 -17.59
CA ASP A 43 1.95 3.49 -18.57
C ASP A 43 3.28 4.08 -18.09
N LEU A 44 3.32 4.64 -16.86
CA LEU A 44 4.53 5.19 -16.25
C LEU A 44 5.49 4.07 -15.85
N ARG A 45 6.77 4.24 -16.18
CA ARG A 45 7.84 3.38 -15.67
C ARG A 45 8.19 3.78 -14.24
N LEU A 46 8.61 2.82 -13.43
CA LEU A 46 8.89 3.02 -12.02
C LEU A 46 9.97 4.09 -11.81
N GLU A 47 11.01 4.09 -12.63
CA GLU A 47 12.16 4.99 -12.55
C GLU A 47 11.77 6.47 -12.75
N GLN A 48 10.60 6.72 -13.34
CA GLN A 48 10.08 8.07 -13.54
C GLN A 48 9.46 8.66 -12.27
N VAL A 49 9.06 7.81 -11.31
CA VAL A 49 8.26 8.19 -10.15
C VAL A 49 8.83 7.71 -8.81
N SER A 50 9.81 6.81 -8.82
CA SER A 50 10.54 6.39 -7.63
C SER A 50 11.55 7.47 -7.21
N LEU A 51 11.56 7.82 -5.92
CA LEU A 51 12.65 8.61 -5.34
C LEU A 51 13.94 7.75 -5.27
N PRO A 52 15.12 8.37 -5.40
CA PRO A 52 16.40 7.67 -5.25
C PRO A 52 16.60 7.07 -3.85
#